data_AF-A0A7J7UB02-F1
#
_entry.id   AF-A0A7J7UB02-F1
#
_cell.length_a   1.000
_cell.length_b   1.000
_cell.length_c   1.000
_cell.angle_alpha   90.00
_cell.angle_beta   90.00
_cell.angle_gamma   90.00
#
_symmetry.space_group_name_H-M   'P 1'
#
loop_
_entity.id
_entity.type
_entity.pdbx_description
1 polymer ?
#
loop_
_entity_poly.entity_id
_entity_poly.type
_entity_poly.pdbx_seq_one_letter_code
_entity_poly.pdbx_strand_id
1 'polypeptide(L)'
;MSRVLVPCHVKGTVALQVGDVRTSQGRPGVLVIDVTFPNAAPFELQEITFKNYYTAFLSIRVRQYSSIHTQAKWATCLRDHCLMPDPHSEEGAQEYVSLSKHQMLCDVARVLELRLILRQPSPLWLSFTVEELQVYQQGAKSPSMTFPKWLSHPAPCEQPAPLLETKIHGRDRVKLMESLVVGDIAELRPNQGTLSLFTNEAGGILDDLIVTNTSEGHLYVVSNAGCRDKDLALMQDKVRELQSRGSDVGLEVVDNALLALQGPTAARVLQAGVADDLRKLPFMTSAVMEVFGVPSCRVTRCGYTGEDGVEISVPVAGAVRLATALLGNPEVKLAGLAARDSLRLEAGLCLYGSDIDEHTTPVEGSLGWTLGRRRRAAMDFPGAAVIVPQLQGKVQRRRVGLTCEGAPMRPHSPILSAEGTVIGAVTSGCPSPCLKRNVAMGYVLSEYSRPGTPLLVQVRRQQQVAVVSKMPFVPTNYYTLK
;
A
#
# COMPACT_ATOMS: atom_id res chain seq x y z
N MET A 1 7.96 -8.30 18.43
CA MET A 1 9.25 -9.02 18.59
C MET A 1 9.98 -8.96 17.26
N SER A 2 11.22 -8.49 17.20
CA SER A 2 12.01 -8.53 15.97
C SER A 2 12.25 -9.99 15.58
N ARG A 3 11.95 -10.37 14.34
CA ARG A 3 12.25 -11.69 13.77
C ARG A 3 13.50 -11.56 12.92
N VAL A 4 14.43 -12.51 13.01
CA VAL A 4 15.66 -12.52 12.22
C VAL A 4 15.57 -13.66 11.21
N LEU A 5 15.80 -13.36 9.93
CA LEU A 5 15.84 -14.36 8.87
C LEU A 5 17.01 -15.33 9.13
N VAL A 6 16.74 -16.64 9.08
CA VAL A 6 17.75 -17.68 9.20
C VAL A 6 18.14 -18.13 7.79
N PRO A 7 19.41 -17.93 7.37
CA PRO A 7 19.89 -18.45 6.10
C PRO A 7 19.68 -19.96 6.03
N CYS A 8 18.93 -20.41 5.02
CA CYS A 8 18.60 -21.82 4.85
C CYS A 8 18.98 -22.31 3.45
N HIS A 9 19.26 -23.61 3.36
CA HIS A 9 19.51 -24.31 2.10
C HIS A 9 18.41 -25.33 1.89
N VAL A 10 17.57 -25.07 0.88
CA VAL A 10 16.46 -25.93 0.46
C VAL A 10 17.01 -27.00 -0.48
N LYS A 11 16.92 -28.27 -0.09
CA LYS A 11 17.33 -29.40 -0.92
C LYS A 11 16.31 -29.66 -2.02
N GLY A 12 16.74 -30.35 -3.08
CA GLY A 12 15.86 -30.77 -4.16
C GLY A 12 14.68 -31.62 -3.67
N THR A 13 13.52 -31.40 -4.27
CA THR A 13 12.26 -32.05 -3.91
C THR A 13 12.29 -33.54 -4.23
N VAL A 14 11.89 -34.37 -3.25
CA VAL A 14 11.81 -35.83 -3.40
C VAL A 14 10.34 -36.25 -3.48
N ALA A 15 9.98 -36.91 -4.57
CA ALA A 15 8.67 -37.52 -4.76
C ALA A 15 8.54 -38.83 -3.95
N LEU A 16 7.50 -38.95 -3.11
CA LEU A 16 7.17 -40.22 -2.46
C LEU A 16 6.14 -40.97 -3.30
N GLN A 17 6.48 -42.19 -3.72
CA GLN A 17 5.51 -43.13 -4.27
C GLN A 17 4.73 -43.79 -3.13
N VAL A 18 3.40 -43.71 -3.19
CA VAL A 18 2.51 -44.40 -2.25
C VAL A 18 1.94 -45.63 -2.96
N GLY A 19 2.45 -46.82 -2.62
CA GLY A 19 1.93 -48.13 -3.08
C GLY A 19 2.93 -48.99 -3.88
N ASP A 20 2.73 -50.31 -3.87
CA ASP A 20 3.57 -51.36 -4.51
C ASP A 20 3.45 -51.43 -6.05
N VAL A 21 3.22 -50.31 -6.73
CA VAL A 21 3.00 -50.31 -8.18
C VAL A 21 4.28 -49.89 -8.91
N ARG A 22 5.01 -50.89 -9.43
CA ARG A 22 6.08 -50.69 -10.43
C ARG A 22 5.46 -50.31 -11.78
N THR A 23 5.02 -49.06 -11.92
CA THR A 23 4.76 -48.46 -13.24
C THR A 23 5.58 -47.17 -13.37
N SER A 24 6.19 -46.97 -14.53
CA SER A 24 7.06 -45.84 -14.87
C SER A 24 6.33 -44.49 -15.00
N GLN A 25 5.04 -44.42 -14.60
CA GLN A 25 4.19 -43.22 -14.66
C GLN A 25 3.49 -42.92 -13.31
N GLY A 26 4.07 -43.34 -12.19
CA GLY A 26 3.54 -43.02 -10.86
C GLY A 26 3.61 -41.51 -10.58
N ARG A 27 2.44 -40.86 -10.48
CA ARG A 27 2.29 -39.44 -10.14
C ARG A 27 2.51 -39.24 -8.65
N PRO A 28 3.44 -38.37 -8.19
CA PRO A 28 3.62 -38.16 -6.77
C PRO A 28 2.50 -37.28 -6.23
N GLY A 29 1.56 -37.87 -5.49
CA GLY A 29 0.59 -37.11 -4.69
C GLY A 29 1.22 -36.51 -3.42
N VAL A 30 2.48 -36.85 -3.12
CA VAL A 30 3.24 -36.38 -1.96
C VAL A 30 4.67 -36.02 -2.38
N LEU A 31 5.12 -34.83 -1.98
CA LEU A 31 6.49 -34.34 -2.16
C LEU A 31 7.12 -34.04 -0.80
N VAL A 32 8.42 -34.29 -0.68
CA VAL A 32 9.20 -34.00 0.52
C VAL A 32 10.31 -33.02 0.19
N ILE A 33 10.39 -31.95 0.96
CA ILE A 33 11.43 -30.92 0.85
C ILE A 33 12.18 -30.88 2.17
N ASP A 34 13.48 -31.16 2.13
CA ASP A 34 14.37 -31.04 3.28
C ASP A 34 15.09 -29.70 3.26
N VAL A 35 15.13 -29.03 4.41
CA VAL A 35 15.76 -27.72 4.58
C VAL A 35 16.81 -27.84 5.68
N THR A 36 18.01 -27.38 5.36
CA THR A 36 19.18 -27.42 6.26
C THR A 36 19.70 -26.02 6.54
N PHE A 37 20.34 -25.84 7.69
CA PHE A 37 20.87 -24.55 8.13
C PHE A 37 22.38 -24.67 8.37
N PRO A 38 23.21 -24.73 7.31
CA PRO A 38 24.63 -25.11 7.42
C PRO A 38 25.47 -24.14 8.28
N ASN A 39 25.05 -22.87 8.39
CA ASN A 39 25.77 -21.82 9.11
C ASN A 39 25.02 -21.32 10.36
N ALA A 40 23.99 -22.03 10.81
CA ALA A 40 23.20 -21.62 11.99
C ALA A 40 23.43 -22.57 13.17
N ALA A 41 23.70 -22.00 14.35
CA ALA A 41 23.58 -22.75 15.60
C ALA A 41 22.10 -23.18 15.81
N PRO A 42 21.83 -24.23 16.62
CA PRO A 42 20.46 -24.64 16.90
C PRO A 42 19.65 -23.45 17.43
N PHE A 43 18.55 -23.13 16.76
CA PHE A 43 17.79 -21.91 17.03
C PHE A 43 16.34 -22.19 17.36
N GLU A 44 15.69 -21.19 17.96
CA GLU A 44 14.26 -21.22 18.21
C GLU A 44 13.49 -20.74 16.98
N LEU A 45 12.79 -21.65 16.32
CA LEU A 45 11.93 -21.35 15.18
C LEU A 45 10.76 -20.47 15.64
N GLN A 46 10.58 -19.33 14.98
CA GLN A 46 9.48 -18.41 15.24
C GLN A 46 8.43 -18.42 14.15
N GLU A 47 8.84 -18.54 12.88
CA GLU A 47 7.94 -18.45 11.75
C GLU A 47 8.55 -19.12 10.52
N ILE A 48 7.68 -19.73 9.69
CA ILE A 48 8.01 -20.21 8.36
C ILE A 48 7.06 -19.50 7.38
N THR A 49 7.60 -18.83 6.37
CA THR A 49 6.81 -18.22 5.30
C THR A 49 7.17 -18.84 3.96
N PHE A 50 6.19 -18.95 3.06
CA PHE A 50 6.39 -19.44 1.70
C PHE A 50 5.20 -19.04 0.84
N LYS A 51 5.39 -19.04 -0.47
CA LYS A 51 4.29 -18.99 -1.43
C LYS A 51 3.81 -20.41 -1.72
N ASN A 52 2.53 -20.68 -1.48
CA ASN A 52 1.95 -21.96 -1.88
C ASN A 52 1.95 -22.04 -3.41
N TYR A 53 2.30 -23.19 -3.98
CA TYR A 53 2.13 -23.47 -5.40
C TYR A 53 1.35 -24.78 -5.53
N TYR A 54 0.02 -24.70 -5.53
CA TYR A 54 -0.90 -25.81 -5.66
C TYR A 54 -0.71 -26.96 -4.65
N THR A 55 -0.16 -26.71 -3.46
CA THR A 55 -0.14 -27.72 -2.38
C THR A 55 -1.43 -27.63 -1.57
N ALA A 56 -2.17 -28.72 -1.44
CA ALA A 56 -3.42 -28.73 -0.67
C ALA A 56 -3.21 -28.89 0.83
N PHE A 57 -2.28 -29.76 1.22
CA PHE A 57 -1.97 -30.04 2.62
C PHE A 57 -0.47 -30.02 2.89
N LEU A 58 -0.08 -29.45 4.02
CA LEU A 58 1.30 -29.35 4.47
C LEU A 58 1.48 -29.95 5.86
N SER A 59 2.42 -30.88 5.97
CA SER A 59 2.96 -31.32 7.27
C SER A 59 4.40 -30.87 7.41
N ILE A 60 4.81 -30.44 8.60
CA ILE A 60 6.18 -29.99 8.88
C ILE A 60 6.74 -30.84 10.00
N ARG A 61 7.94 -31.39 9.77
CA ARG A 61 8.74 -32.04 10.80
C ARG A 61 10.00 -31.23 11.06
N VAL A 62 10.40 -31.17 12.32
CA VAL A 62 11.66 -30.56 12.74
C VAL A 62 12.58 -31.63 13.28
N ARG A 63 13.88 -31.55 12.97
CA ARG A 63 14.91 -32.31 13.67
C ARG A 63 15.46 -31.44 14.78
N GLN A 64 15.41 -31.92 16.02
CA GLN A 64 15.81 -31.13 17.18
C GLN A 64 16.39 -31.98 18.31
N TYR A 65 17.12 -31.32 19.22
CA TYR A 65 17.58 -31.90 20.47
C TYR A 65 16.48 -31.83 21.54
N SER A 66 16.15 -32.94 22.20
CA SER A 66 15.17 -32.91 23.30
C SER A 66 15.79 -32.44 24.64
N SER A 67 17.13 -32.48 24.75
CA SER A 67 17.92 -31.96 25.89
C SER A 67 19.40 -31.81 25.49
N ILE A 68 20.21 -31.16 26.33
CA ILE A 68 21.65 -30.89 26.06
C ILE A 68 22.49 -32.18 25.87
N HIS A 69 21.99 -33.35 26.31
CA HIS A 69 22.72 -34.63 26.29
C HIS A 69 22.07 -35.76 25.47
N THR A 70 21.11 -35.47 24.58
CA THR A 70 20.40 -36.49 23.79
C THR A 70 20.64 -36.38 22.29
N GLN A 71 20.54 -37.50 21.57
CA GLN A 71 20.61 -37.51 20.09
C GLN A 71 19.44 -36.74 19.48
N ALA A 72 19.69 -36.03 18.37
CA ALA A 72 18.66 -35.27 17.66
C ALA A 72 17.60 -36.20 17.04
N LYS A 73 16.32 -35.93 17.32
CA LYS A 73 15.17 -36.71 16.82
C LYS A 73 14.25 -35.86 15.95
N TRP A 74 13.56 -36.51 15.03
CA TRP A 74 12.52 -35.89 14.21
C TRP A 74 11.19 -35.85 14.95
N ALA A 75 10.62 -34.66 15.12
CA ALA A 75 9.29 -34.44 15.68
C ALA A 75 8.37 -33.79 14.64
N THR A 76 7.09 -34.15 14.64
CA THR A 76 6.08 -33.49 13.78
C THR A 76 5.58 -32.25 14.49
N CYS A 77 5.86 -31.08 13.92
CA CYS A 77 5.44 -29.79 14.46
C CYS A 77 4.19 -29.25 13.78
N LEU A 78 3.86 -29.71 12.57
CA LEU A 78 2.60 -29.38 11.92
C LEU A 78 2.11 -30.61 11.17
N ARG A 79 0.81 -30.90 11.25
CA ARG A 79 0.21 -32.07 10.63
C ARG A 79 -0.98 -31.65 9.79
N ASP A 80 -0.95 -32.04 8.51
CA ASP A 80 -2.03 -31.91 7.53
C ASP A 80 -2.69 -30.52 7.52
N HIS A 81 -1.88 -29.48 7.64
CA HIS A 81 -2.37 -28.11 7.59
C HIS A 81 -2.96 -27.83 6.20
N CYS A 82 -4.23 -27.45 6.19
CA CYS A 82 -4.99 -27.17 4.97
C CYS A 82 -4.54 -25.82 4.41
N LEU A 83 -3.94 -25.85 3.22
CA LEU A 83 -3.51 -24.67 2.46
C LEU A 83 -4.50 -24.30 1.35
N MET A 84 -5.26 -25.29 0.88
CA MET A 84 -6.33 -25.09 -0.10
C MET A 84 -7.63 -25.67 0.49
N PRO A 85 -8.71 -24.88 0.64
CA PRO A 85 -9.97 -25.36 1.21
C PRO A 85 -10.62 -26.46 0.37
N ASP A 86 -10.43 -26.39 -0.96
CA ASP A 86 -10.75 -27.48 -1.89
C ASP A 86 -9.49 -27.82 -2.72
N PRO A 87 -8.96 -29.05 -2.62
CA PRO A 87 -7.78 -29.47 -3.38
C PRO A 87 -7.98 -29.43 -4.91
N HIS A 88 -9.22 -29.39 -5.40
CA HIS A 88 -9.53 -29.32 -6.84
C HIS A 88 -9.74 -27.88 -7.34
N SER A 89 -9.69 -26.88 -6.46
CA SER A 89 -9.84 -25.45 -6.79
C SER A 89 -8.49 -24.73 -6.84
N GLU A 90 -8.47 -23.48 -7.30
CA GLU A 90 -7.27 -22.61 -7.25
C GLU A 90 -7.19 -21.75 -5.98
N GLU A 91 -8.23 -21.78 -5.14
CA GLU A 91 -8.27 -20.99 -3.91
C GLU A 91 -7.15 -21.44 -2.95
N GLY A 92 -6.34 -20.50 -2.48
CA GLY A 92 -5.15 -20.77 -1.66
C GLY A 92 -3.92 -21.32 -2.39
N ALA A 93 -4.01 -21.64 -3.69
CA ALA A 93 -2.94 -22.32 -4.43
C ALA A 93 -1.74 -21.44 -4.80
N GLN A 94 -1.86 -20.11 -4.78
CA GLN A 94 -0.78 -19.15 -5.10
C GLN A 94 -0.65 -18.04 -4.06
N GLU A 95 -1.12 -18.30 -2.84
CA GLU A 95 -1.10 -17.34 -1.74
C GLU A 95 0.17 -17.49 -0.90
N TYR A 96 0.63 -16.37 -0.32
CA TYR A 96 1.66 -16.40 0.70
C TYR A 96 1.07 -16.90 2.01
N VAL A 97 1.73 -17.90 2.57
CA VAL A 97 1.35 -18.55 3.82
C VAL A 97 2.41 -18.25 4.85
N SER A 98 1.97 -17.87 6.05
CA SER A 98 2.83 -17.71 7.21
C SER A 98 2.39 -18.63 8.36
N LEU A 99 3.34 -19.40 8.89
CA LEU A 99 3.14 -20.35 9.98
C LEU A 99 4.00 -19.96 11.17
N SER A 100 3.35 -19.45 12.22
CA SER A 100 4.00 -19.03 13.46
C SER A 100 4.28 -20.20 14.41
N LYS A 101 5.24 -20.03 15.32
CA LYS A 101 5.57 -20.98 16.40
C LYS A 101 4.33 -21.43 17.18
N HIS A 102 3.36 -20.55 17.39
CA HIS A 102 2.15 -20.87 18.15
C HIS A 102 1.23 -21.88 17.47
N GLN A 103 1.38 -22.09 16.16
CA GLN A 103 0.65 -23.11 15.40
C GLN A 103 1.37 -24.47 15.43
N MET A 104 2.57 -24.54 16.02
CA MET A 104 3.39 -25.75 16.07
C MET A 104 2.96 -26.65 17.25
N LEU A 105 2.81 -27.94 16.97
CA LEU A 105 2.35 -28.98 17.89
C LEU A 105 3.43 -29.45 18.89
N CYS A 106 4.68 -29.11 18.66
CA CYS A 106 5.79 -29.47 19.53
C CYS A 106 6.66 -28.25 19.85
N ASP A 107 7.48 -28.36 20.89
CA ASP A 107 8.53 -27.37 21.11
C ASP A 107 9.46 -27.32 19.90
N VAL A 108 9.86 -26.11 19.51
CA VAL A 108 10.73 -25.81 18.37
C VAL A 108 11.87 -24.87 18.79
N ALA A 109 12.31 -24.97 20.05
CA ALA A 109 13.35 -24.14 20.64
C ALA A 109 14.77 -24.39 20.12
N ARG A 110 15.05 -25.58 19.54
CA ARG A 110 16.39 -25.99 19.12
C ARG A 110 16.38 -26.76 17.80
N VAL A 111 15.91 -26.11 16.75
CA VAL A 111 15.79 -26.70 15.41
C VAL A 111 17.16 -26.81 14.73
N LEU A 112 17.39 -27.96 14.07
CA LEU A 112 18.59 -28.27 13.28
C LEU A 112 18.29 -28.45 11.79
N GLU A 113 17.15 -29.03 11.47
CA GLU A 113 16.68 -29.29 10.11
C GLU A 113 15.16 -29.20 10.08
N LEU A 114 14.60 -28.80 8.93
CA LEU A 114 13.16 -28.85 8.68
C LEU A 114 12.88 -29.81 7.52
N ARG A 115 11.72 -30.46 7.57
CA ARG A 115 11.18 -31.28 6.51
C ARG A 115 9.74 -30.89 6.26
N LEU A 116 9.45 -30.40 5.06
CA LEU A 116 8.11 -30.12 4.59
C LEU A 116 7.62 -31.35 3.81
N ILE A 117 6.42 -31.82 4.13
CA ILE A 117 5.74 -32.92 3.46
C ILE A 117 4.48 -32.31 2.83
N LEU A 118 4.53 -32.13 1.52
CA LEU A 118 3.50 -31.52 0.70
C LEU A 118 2.59 -32.61 0.15
N ARG A 119 1.28 -32.41 0.18
CA ARG A 119 0.32 -33.34 -0.41
C ARG A 119 -0.69 -32.61 -1.27
N GLN A 120 -0.90 -33.15 -2.47
CA GLN A 120 -1.91 -32.67 -3.40
C GLN A 120 -2.70 -33.88 -3.93
N PRO A 121 -3.89 -34.16 -3.38
CA PRO A 121 -4.68 -35.32 -3.79
C PRO A 121 -5.41 -35.11 -5.12
N SER A 122 -5.51 -33.88 -5.63
CA SER A 122 -6.20 -33.59 -6.89
C SER A 122 -5.44 -34.14 -8.10
N PRO A 123 -6.12 -34.83 -9.03
CA PRO A 123 -5.52 -35.28 -10.27
C PRO A 123 -5.30 -34.13 -11.28
N LEU A 124 -5.89 -32.96 -11.03
CA LEU A 124 -5.78 -31.78 -11.91
C LEU A 124 -4.42 -31.09 -11.77
N TRP A 125 -3.82 -31.12 -10.58
CA TRP A 125 -2.60 -30.40 -10.26
C TRP A 125 -1.38 -31.32 -10.34
N LEU A 126 -0.80 -31.41 -11.55
CA LEU A 126 0.35 -32.28 -11.82
C LEU A 126 1.68 -31.74 -11.27
N SER A 127 1.73 -30.45 -10.95
CA SER A 127 2.89 -29.80 -10.38
C SER A 127 2.45 -28.98 -9.19
N PHE A 128 3.04 -29.27 -8.04
CA PHE A 128 2.81 -28.55 -6.80
C PHE A 128 4.12 -28.46 -6.03
N THR A 129 4.31 -27.39 -5.28
CA THR A 129 5.47 -27.16 -4.41
C THR A 129 5.16 -26.04 -3.42
N VAL A 130 6.16 -25.62 -2.67
CA VAL A 130 6.24 -24.30 -2.06
C VAL A 130 7.37 -23.52 -2.71
N GLU A 131 7.17 -22.23 -2.94
CA GLU A 131 8.15 -21.29 -3.49
C GLU A 131 8.54 -20.26 -2.42
N GLU A 132 9.69 -19.62 -2.59
CA GLU A 132 10.12 -18.49 -1.75
C GLU A 132 10.12 -18.80 -0.23
N LEU A 133 10.51 -20.03 0.13
CA LEU A 133 10.55 -20.49 1.52
C LEU A 133 11.56 -19.69 2.34
N GLN A 134 11.09 -19.08 3.42
CA GLN A 134 11.89 -18.35 4.40
C GLN A 134 11.59 -18.83 5.82
N VAL A 135 12.62 -18.85 6.67
CA VAL A 135 12.56 -19.35 8.03
C VAL A 135 13.11 -18.30 8.99
N TYR A 136 12.40 -18.02 10.08
CA TYR A 136 12.73 -16.94 11.00
C TYR A 136 12.96 -17.44 12.44
N GLN A 137 13.88 -16.79 13.15
CA GLN A 137 14.18 -16.99 14.57
C GLN A 137 13.88 -15.74 15.42
N GLN A 138 13.93 -15.89 16.75
CA GLN A 138 13.69 -14.79 17.70
C GLN A 138 14.87 -13.79 17.69
N GLY A 139 14.58 -12.50 17.49
CA GLY A 139 15.53 -11.40 17.69
C GLY A 139 15.44 -10.76 19.09
N ALA A 140 16.30 -9.77 19.36
CA ALA A 140 16.42 -9.13 20.67
C ALA A 140 15.09 -8.56 21.21
N LYS A 141 14.81 -8.80 22.49
CA LYS A 141 13.56 -8.36 23.14
C LYS A 141 13.59 -6.86 23.45
N SER A 142 12.74 -6.09 22.77
CA SER A 142 12.20 -4.81 23.27
C SER A 142 10.94 -5.09 24.11
N PRO A 143 10.64 -4.30 25.16
CA PRO A 143 9.55 -4.60 26.09
C PRO A 143 8.18 -4.47 25.40
N SER A 144 7.36 -5.53 25.46
CA SER A 144 6.08 -5.64 24.74
C SER A 144 4.87 -5.67 25.68
N MET A 145 3.83 -4.90 25.35
CA MET A 145 2.44 -5.13 25.76
C MET A 145 1.65 -5.78 24.61
N THR A 146 0.67 -6.62 24.96
CA THR A 146 -0.08 -7.51 24.04
C THR A 146 -1.41 -6.91 23.54
N PHE A 147 -1.74 -7.14 22.26
CA PHE A 147 -3.02 -6.80 21.61
C PHE A 147 -3.80 -8.07 21.17
N PRO A 148 -5.13 -7.99 20.94
CA PRO A 148 -5.99 -9.13 20.56
C PRO A 148 -5.77 -9.66 19.13
N LYS A 149 -6.07 -10.95 18.93
CA LYS A 149 -5.78 -11.77 17.73
C LYS A 149 -6.43 -11.35 16.39
N TRP A 150 -7.35 -10.39 16.36
CA TRP A 150 -7.94 -9.91 15.10
C TRP A 150 -7.14 -8.76 14.45
N LEU A 151 -6.12 -8.27 15.15
CA LEU A 151 -5.08 -7.39 14.62
C LEU A 151 -3.92 -8.24 14.08
N SER A 152 -4.18 -9.03 13.03
CA SER A 152 -3.14 -9.71 12.27
C SER A 152 -2.09 -8.67 11.88
N HIS A 153 -0.92 -8.72 12.52
CA HIS A 153 0.18 -7.82 12.21
C HIS A 153 0.61 -8.07 10.76
N PRO A 154 0.75 -7.03 9.91
CA PRO A 154 1.82 -7.07 8.92
C PRO A 154 3.12 -7.33 9.68
N ALA A 155 3.94 -8.25 9.19
CA ALA A 155 5.22 -8.57 9.82
C ALA A 155 6.02 -7.26 10.10
N PRO A 156 6.90 -7.21 11.12
CA PRO A 156 7.70 -6.02 11.39
C PRO A 156 8.64 -5.60 10.24
N CYS A 157 8.75 -6.40 9.17
CA CYS A 157 9.47 -6.09 7.94
C CYS A 157 8.57 -5.61 6.78
N GLU A 158 7.24 -5.59 6.99
CA GLU A 158 6.23 -5.22 5.98
C GLU A 158 5.17 -4.29 6.58
N GLN A 159 5.51 -3.53 7.62
CA GLN A 159 4.79 -2.28 7.83
C GLN A 159 5.28 -1.33 6.75
N PRO A 160 4.45 -0.90 5.78
CA PRO A 160 4.83 0.23 4.95
C PRO A 160 5.24 1.35 5.92
N ALA A 161 6.36 2.01 5.63
CA ALA A 161 6.78 3.17 6.41
C ALA A 161 5.56 4.08 6.61
N PRO A 162 5.40 4.76 7.75
CA PRO A 162 4.38 5.79 7.84
C PRO A 162 4.62 6.82 6.73
N LEU A 163 3.54 7.50 6.32
CA LEU A 163 3.66 8.64 5.40
C LEU A 163 4.75 9.60 5.89
N LEU A 164 5.46 10.21 4.95
CA LEU A 164 6.54 11.14 5.29
C LEU A 164 5.92 12.49 5.66
N GLU A 165 5.97 12.82 6.94
CA GLU A 165 5.63 14.14 7.45
C GLU A 165 6.89 15.01 7.55
N THR A 166 6.87 16.18 6.90
CA THR A 166 7.97 17.16 6.98
C THR A 166 7.46 18.58 7.19
N LYS A 167 8.31 19.41 7.78
CA LYS A 167 8.12 20.87 7.87
C LYS A 167 9.21 21.57 7.08
N ILE A 168 8.81 22.54 6.27
CA ILE A 168 9.74 23.43 5.54
C ILE A 168 9.67 24.82 6.16
N HIS A 169 10.79 25.24 6.74
CA HIS A 169 10.95 26.47 7.50
C HIS A 169 11.68 27.55 6.68
N GLY A 170 11.72 28.76 7.23
CA GLY A 170 12.46 29.91 6.66
C GLY A 170 11.60 30.80 5.76
N ARG A 171 12.06 32.02 5.52
CA ARG A 171 11.33 33.01 4.69
C ARG A 171 11.19 32.57 3.23
N ASP A 172 12.12 31.75 2.75
CA ASP A 172 12.17 31.28 1.36
C ASP A 172 11.52 29.88 1.19
N ARG A 173 10.80 29.37 2.19
CA ARG A 173 10.14 28.03 2.17
C ARG A 173 9.19 27.82 0.99
N VAL A 174 8.44 28.85 0.60
CA VAL A 174 7.51 28.80 -0.53
C VAL A 174 8.28 28.68 -1.84
N LYS A 175 9.35 29.47 -2.00
CA LYS A 175 10.24 29.41 -3.16
C LYS A 175 10.88 28.02 -3.30
N LEU A 176 11.32 27.43 -2.20
CA LEU A 176 11.83 26.05 -2.21
C LEU A 176 10.77 25.07 -2.70
N MET A 177 9.59 25.10 -2.10
CA MET A 177 8.53 24.16 -2.45
C MET A 177 8.12 24.31 -3.93
N GLU A 178 7.91 25.54 -4.39
CA GLU A 178 7.53 25.82 -5.78
C GLU A 178 8.59 25.41 -6.80
N SER A 179 9.87 25.39 -6.42
CA SER A 179 10.93 24.87 -7.28
C SER A 179 10.89 23.35 -7.49
N LEU A 180 10.04 22.64 -6.74
CA LEU A 180 9.89 21.19 -6.81
C LEU A 180 8.49 20.76 -7.27
N VAL A 181 7.46 21.56 -6.98
CA VAL A 181 6.06 21.18 -7.23
C VAL A 181 5.34 22.07 -8.23
N VAL A 182 4.27 21.52 -8.80
CA VAL A 182 3.44 22.19 -9.80
C VAL A 182 2.36 23.14 -9.24
N GLY A 183 2.03 23.02 -7.96
CA GLY A 183 0.99 23.81 -7.29
C GLY A 183 1.35 25.27 -7.05
N ASP A 184 0.34 26.13 -6.87
CA ASP A 184 0.49 27.55 -6.51
C ASP A 184 0.57 27.70 -4.99
N ILE A 185 1.77 27.56 -4.42
CA ILE A 185 1.96 27.50 -2.96
C ILE A 185 1.91 28.91 -2.35
N ALA A 186 2.38 29.92 -3.06
CA ALA A 186 2.34 31.32 -2.64
C ALA A 186 0.92 31.85 -2.41
N GLU A 187 -0.07 31.32 -3.14
CA GLU A 187 -1.48 31.71 -3.04
C GLU A 187 -2.23 30.99 -1.91
N LEU A 188 -1.62 29.99 -1.26
CA LEU A 188 -2.25 29.30 -0.15
C LEU A 188 -2.40 30.26 1.03
N ARG A 189 -3.63 30.40 1.51
CA ARG A 189 -3.93 31.15 2.73
C ARG A 189 -3.36 30.44 3.96
N PRO A 190 -3.17 31.13 5.09
CA PRO A 190 -2.81 30.49 6.34
C PRO A 190 -3.74 29.32 6.66
N ASN A 191 -3.12 28.21 7.03
CA ASN A 191 -3.70 26.92 7.32
C ASN A 191 -4.43 26.21 6.16
N GLN A 192 -4.28 26.70 4.93
CA GLN A 192 -4.82 26.06 3.73
C GLN A 192 -3.78 25.12 3.11
N GLY A 193 -4.24 23.97 2.65
CA GLY A 193 -3.44 23.03 1.88
C GLY A 193 -4.00 22.75 0.51
N THR A 194 -3.21 22.02 -0.28
CA THR A 194 -3.60 21.50 -1.60
C THR A 194 -2.85 20.21 -1.88
N LEU A 195 -3.45 19.34 -2.69
CA LEU A 195 -2.69 18.31 -3.40
C LEU A 195 -1.72 19.01 -4.36
N SER A 196 -0.49 18.53 -4.41
CA SER A 196 0.53 18.95 -5.35
C SER A 196 1.35 17.74 -5.80
N LEU A 197 2.20 17.94 -6.79
CA LEU A 197 2.99 16.86 -7.41
C LEU A 197 4.44 17.31 -7.47
N PHE A 198 5.36 16.49 -7.00
CA PHE A 198 6.76 16.61 -7.39
C PHE A 198 6.90 16.18 -8.84
N THR A 199 7.63 16.95 -9.65
CA THR A 199 7.90 16.60 -11.06
C THR A 199 9.39 16.62 -11.36
N ASN A 200 9.78 15.89 -12.40
CA ASN A 200 11.12 15.94 -12.98
C ASN A 200 11.16 16.83 -14.24
N GLU A 201 12.36 17.06 -14.79
CA GLU A 201 12.54 17.90 -15.99
C GLU A 201 11.90 17.33 -17.26
N ALA A 202 11.66 16.01 -17.31
CA ALA A 202 10.92 15.38 -18.39
C ALA A 202 9.38 15.54 -18.24
N GLY A 203 8.92 16.14 -17.14
CA GLY A 203 7.52 16.37 -16.82
C GLY A 203 6.82 15.20 -16.13
N GLY A 204 7.54 14.11 -15.84
CA GLY A 204 7.02 12.97 -15.10
C GLY A 204 6.81 13.27 -13.62
N ILE A 205 5.89 12.56 -12.98
CA ILE A 205 5.55 12.74 -11.56
C ILE A 205 6.50 11.90 -10.70
N LEU A 206 7.20 12.54 -9.77
CA LEU A 206 8.10 11.87 -8.82
C LEU A 206 7.36 11.40 -7.55
N ASP A 207 6.37 12.16 -7.09
CA ASP A 207 5.43 11.74 -6.04
C ASP A 207 4.24 12.70 -6.02
N ASP A 208 3.13 12.28 -5.42
CA ASP A 208 2.02 13.15 -5.06
C ASP A 208 1.96 13.39 -3.54
N LEU A 209 1.64 14.62 -3.15
CA LEU A 209 1.74 15.06 -1.74
C LEU A 209 0.70 16.13 -1.40
N ILE A 210 0.35 16.23 -0.13
CA ILE A 210 -0.41 17.37 0.39
C ILE A 210 0.57 18.36 1.02
N VAL A 211 0.52 19.61 0.58
CA VAL A 211 1.28 20.72 1.16
C VAL A 211 0.32 21.74 1.75
N THR A 212 0.59 22.15 2.99
CA THR A 212 -0.21 23.10 3.76
C THR A 212 0.64 24.30 4.15
N ASN A 213 0.19 25.51 3.86
CA ASN A 213 0.81 26.74 4.36
C ASN A 213 0.31 27.00 5.78
N THR A 214 1.12 26.76 6.81
CA THR A 214 0.65 26.85 8.21
C THR A 214 0.73 28.27 8.75
N SER A 215 -0.14 28.62 9.69
CA SER A 215 -0.08 29.91 10.41
C SER A 215 1.17 30.08 11.27
N GLU A 216 1.82 28.98 11.62
CA GLU A 216 3.00 28.90 12.47
C GLU A 216 4.31 29.17 11.70
N GLY A 217 4.21 29.66 10.46
CA GLY A 217 5.37 30.13 9.70
C GLY A 217 6.17 29.05 8.98
N HIS A 218 5.61 27.85 8.80
CA HIS A 218 6.23 26.76 8.05
C HIS A 218 5.26 26.17 7.01
N LEU A 219 5.77 25.40 6.05
CA LEU A 219 4.94 24.51 5.25
C LEU A 219 4.89 23.14 5.93
N TYR A 220 3.72 22.54 6.03
CA TYR A 220 3.56 21.16 6.48
C TYR A 220 3.26 20.29 5.27
N VAL A 221 4.11 19.28 5.03
CA VAL A 221 4.09 18.45 3.83
C VAL A 221 3.94 16.98 4.25
N VAL A 222 2.99 16.29 3.63
CA VAL A 222 2.75 14.85 3.80
C VAL A 222 2.85 14.17 2.43
N SER A 223 3.83 13.27 2.27
CA SER A 223 4.04 12.50 1.03
C SER A 223 4.04 10.98 1.26
N ASN A 224 4.11 10.21 0.18
CA ASN A 224 3.85 8.77 0.23
C ASN A 224 4.93 8.00 1.01
N ALA A 225 4.46 6.99 1.74
CA ALA A 225 5.28 6.04 2.49
C ALA A 225 6.40 5.41 1.65
N GLY A 226 6.04 4.91 0.47
CA GLY A 226 6.96 4.23 -0.46
C GLY A 226 7.96 5.17 -1.14
N CYS A 227 7.75 6.48 -1.06
CA CYS A 227 8.59 7.51 -1.67
C CYS A 227 9.47 8.24 -0.64
N ARG A 228 9.35 7.88 0.64
CA ARG A 228 10.01 8.58 1.77
C ARG A 228 11.47 8.94 1.51
N ASP A 229 12.29 7.96 1.15
CA ASP A 229 13.74 8.19 0.97
C ASP A 229 14.03 9.08 -0.23
N LYS A 230 13.30 8.87 -1.34
CA LYS A 230 13.42 9.66 -2.57
C LYS A 230 13.01 11.12 -2.34
N ASP A 231 11.87 11.33 -1.70
CA ASP A 231 11.32 12.66 -1.43
C ASP A 231 12.14 13.43 -0.42
N LEU A 232 12.61 12.75 0.63
CA LEU A 232 13.48 13.35 1.62
C LEU A 232 14.80 13.79 0.98
N ALA A 233 15.41 12.95 0.15
CA ALA A 233 16.63 13.29 -0.59
C ALA A 233 16.39 14.50 -1.52
N LEU A 234 15.29 14.48 -2.30
CA LEU A 234 14.91 15.57 -3.20
C LEU A 234 14.80 16.92 -2.46
N MET A 235 14.07 16.93 -1.34
CA MET A 235 13.90 18.14 -0.54
C MET A 235 15.21 18.59 0.13
N GLN A 236 16.00 17.66 0.68
CA GLN A 236 17.30 17.96 1.30
C GLN A 236 18.29 18.55 0.29
N ASP A 237 18.35 18.00 -0.92
CA ASP A 237 19.20 18.53 -1.99
C ASP A 237 18.78 19.95 -2.36
N LYS A 238 17.47 20.21 -2.48
CA LYS A 238 16.98 21.56 -2.79
C LYS A 238 17.23 22.55 -1.65
N VAL A 239 17.12 22.12 -0.38
CA VAL A 239 17.52 22.93 0.78
C VAL A 239 18.98 23.32 0.67
N ARG A 240 19.88 22.34 0.46
CA ARG A 240 21.32 22.60 0.33
C ARG A 240 21.66 23.54 -0.82
N GLU A 241 21.03 23.32 -1.98
CA GLU A 241 21.17 24.19 -3.15
C GLU A 241 20.78 25.64 -2.83
N LEU A 242 19.62 25.87 -2.21
CA LEU A 242 19.13 27.21 -1.91
C LEU A 242 19.91 27.89 -0.78
N GLN A 243 20.33 27.16 0.25
CA GLN A 243 21.20 27.67 1.31
C GLN A 243 22.57 28.09 0.75
N SER A 244 23.14 27.34 -0.20
CA SER A 244 24.40 27.71 -0.86
C SER A 244 24.32 29.04 -1.63
N ARG A 245 23.09 29.46 -1.99
CA ARG A 245 22.78 30.74 -2.64
C ARG A 245 22.31 31.82 -1.66
N GLY A 246 22.40 31.58 -0.35
CA GLY A 246 22.03 32.53 0.70
C GLY A 246 20.53 32.62 1.02
N SER A 247 19.73 31.64 0.60
CA SER A 247 18.30 31.57 0.95
C SER A 247 18.12 31.07 2.38
N ASP A 248 17.11 31.57 3.08
CA ASP A 248 16.74 31.11 4.42
C ASP A 248 15.63 30.04 4.31
N VAL A 249 16.08 28.79 4.37
CA VAL A 249 15.26 27.58 4.29
C VAL A 249 15.78 26.50 5.23
N GLY A 250 14.87 25.70 5.78
CA GLY A 250 15.21 24.51 6.58
C GLY A 250 14.18 23.40 6.37
N LEU A 251 14.60 22.16 6.60
CA LEU A 251 13.74 20.98 6.51
C LEU A 251 13.83 20.19 7.81
N GLU A 252 12.67 19.85 8.35
CA GLU A 252 12.51 19.03 9.56
C GLU A 252 11.63 17.84 9.21
N VAL A 253 12.04 16.64 9.61
CA VAL A 253 11.18 15.45 9.58
C VAL A 253 10.40 15.40 10.88
N VAL A 254 9.09 15.23 10.78
CA VAL A 254 8.21 15.13 11.95
C VAL A 254 8.10 13.67 12.39
N ASP A 255 8.35 13.41 13.66
CA ASP A 255 8.18 12.10 14.29
C ASP A 255 6.82 12.04 15.03
N ASN A 256 5.75 12.14 14.24
CA ASN A 256 4.38 11.97 14.71
C ASN A 256 3.80 10.66 14.14
N ALA A 257 2.75 10.16 14.78
CA ALA A 257 1.87 9.19 14.16
C ALA A 257 0.76 9.93 13.40
N LEU A 258 0.23 9.28 12.36
CA LEU A 258 -0.83 9.85 11.54
C LEU A 258 -2.04 8.91 11.55
N LEU A 259 -3.18 9.43 12.01
CA LEU A 259 -4.46 8.71 12.03
C LEU A 259 -5.44 9.36 11.05
N ALA A 260 -6.17 8.57 10.28
CA ALA A 260 -7.24 9.07 9.41
C ALA A 260 -8.60 8.61 9.92
N LEU A 261 -9.51 9.56 10.15
CA LEU A 261 -10.91 9.30 10.49
C LEU A 261 -11.79 9.79 9.34
N GLN A 262 -12.40 8.86 8.61
CA GLN A 262 -13.04 9.12 7.33
C GLN A 262 -14.46 8.56 7.34
N GLY A 263 -15.41 9.29 6.77
CA GLY A 263 -16.82 8.94 6.67
C GLY A 263 -17.76 10.06 7.10
N PRO A 264 -19.07 9.92 6.82
CA PRO A 264 -20.06 10.98 7.01
C PRO A 264 -20.24 11.42 8.47
N THR A 265 -19.84 10.58 9.43
CA THR A 265 -19.94 10.87 10.86
C THR A 265 -18.60 11.27 11.48
N ALA A 266 -17.50 11.28 10.72
CA ALA A 266 -16.15 11.52 11.20
C ALA A 266 -16.01 12.83 11.99
N ALA A 267 -16.50 13.94 11.42
CA ALA A 267 -16.45 15.23 12.08
C ALA A 267 -17.25 15.26 13.39
N ARG A 268 -18.43 14.63 13.43
CA ARG A 268 -19.24 14.54 14.66
C ARG A 268 -18.55 13.72 15.75
N VAL A 269 -17.93 12.60 15.37
CA VAL A 269 -17.17 11.76 16.30
C VAL A 269 -15.99 12.56 16.88
N LEU A 270 -15.21 13.22 16.03
CA LEU A 270 -14.05 14.00 16.47
C LEU A 270 -14.45 15.21 17.33
N GLN A 271 -15.57 15.86 17.01
CA GLN A 271 -16.06 17.05 17.73
C GLN A 271 -16.21 16.81 19.23
N ALA A 272 -16.54 15.59 19.65
CA ALA A 272 -16.67 15.23 21.07
C ALA A 272 -15.34 15.29 21.84
N GLY A 273 -14.21 15.23 21.14
CA GLY A 273 -12.86 15.26 21.70
C GLY A 273 -12.10 16.57 21.48
N VAL A 274 -12.70 17.59 20.86
CA VAL A 274 -12.03 18.87 20.56
C VAL A 274 -12.89 20.05 21.00
N ALA A 275 -12.24 21.13 21.44
CA ALA A 275 -12.91 22.36 21.84
C ALA A 275 -13.27 23.25 20.62
N ASP A 276 -12.44 23.18 19.58
CA ASP A 276 -12.62 23.92 18.33
C ASP A 276 -13.88 23.49 17.57
N ASP A 277 -14.54 24.45 16.92
CA ASP A 277 -15.72 24.17 16.08
C ASP A 277 -15.29 23.64 14.71
N LEU A 278 -15.40 22.33 14.50
CA LEU A 278 -14.97 21.67 13.25
C LEU A 278 -15.77 22.10 12.03
N ARG A 279 -16.93 22.77 12.19
CA ARG A 279 -17.65 23.39 11.06
C ARG A 279 -16.89 24.58 10.48
N LYS A 280 -15.93 25.14 11.22
CA LYS A 280 -15.04 26.21 10.73
C LYS A 280 -13.76 25.68 10.10
N LEU A 281 -13.61 24.36 10.01
CA LEU A 281 -12.48 23.68 9.38
C LEU A 281 -12.94 23.06 8.03
N PRO A 282 -13.04 23.86 6.94
CA PRO A 282 -13.40 23.35 5.61
C PRO A 282 -12.35 22.39 5.04
N PHE A 283 -12.76 21.65 4.01
CA PHE A 283 -11.89 20.78 3.23
C PHE A 283 -10.60 21.48 2.82
N MET A 284 -9.48 20.76 2.95
CA MET A 284 -8.11 21.23 2.71
C MET A 284 -7.70 22.41 3.58
N THR A 285 -8.20 22.48 4.81
CA THR A 285 -7.64 23.34 5.87
C THR A 285 -7.25 22.53 7.08
N SER A 286 -6.36 23.09 7.90
CA SER A 286 -5.86 22.44 9.11
C SER A 286 -5.84 23.37 10.30
N ALA A 287 -5.72 22.82 11.50
CA ALA A 287 -5.42 23.58 12.71
C ALA A 287 -4.66 22.70 13.70
N VAL A 288 -3.86 23.34 14.55
CA VAL A 288 -3.29 22.67 15.71
C VAL A 288 -4.27 22.81 16.86
N MET A 289 -4.65 21.69 17.46
CA MET A 289 -5.61 21.65 18.57
C MET A 289 -5.32 20.48 19.51
N GLU A 290 -5.95 20.52 20.69
CA GLU A 290 -5.98 19.39 21.60
C GLU A 290 -7.09 18.41 21.17
N VAL A 291 -6.76 17.12 21.10
CA VAL A 291 -7.70 16.08 20.66
C VAL A 291 -7.77 14.96 21.71
N PHE A 292 -8.94 14.78 22.33
CA PHE A 292 -9.17 13.87 23.44
C PHE A 292 -8.13 14.01 24.58
N GLY A 293 -7.73 15.26 24.87
CA GLY A 293 -6.73 15.59 25.87
C GLY A 293 -5.28 15.31 25.46
N VAL A 294 -5.02 15.04 24.17
CA VAL A 294 -3.68 14.97 23.61
C VAL A 294 -3.34 16.32 22.97
N PRO A 295 -2.38 17.07 23.52
CA PRO A 295 -2.05 18.40 23.02
C PRO A 295 -1.30 18.34 21.69
N SER A 296 -1.24 19.47 21.00
CA SER A 296 -0.40 19.68 19.81
C SER A 296 -0.67 18.70 18.65
N CYS A 297 -1.92 18.26 18.50
CA CYS A 297 -2.31 17.48 17.32
C CYS A 297 -2.57 18.43 16.16
N ARG A 298 -2.09 18.12 14.96
CA ARG A 298 -2.53 18.81 13.75
C ARG A 298 -3.68 18.06 13.11
N VAL A 299 -4.85 18.66 13.11
CA VAL A 299 -6.06 18.14 12.47
C VAL A 299 -6.21 18.81 11.11
N THR A 300 -6.21 18.02 10.05
CA THR A 300 -6.39 18.48 8.66
C THR A 300 -7.66 17.87 8.11
N ARG A 301 -8.58 18.69 7.59
CA ARG A 301 -9.82 18.23 6.95
C ARG A 301 -9.53 17.75 5.52
N CYS A 302 -8.86 16.61 5.42
CA CYS A 302 -8.50 15.96 4.16
C CYS A 302 -8.71 14.44 4.28
N GLY A 303 -8.49 13.74 3.16
CA GLY A 303 -8.63 12.29 3.15
C GLY A 303 -8.41 11.66 1.78
N TYR A 304 -8.30 10.34 1.79
CA TYR A 304 -8.01 9.51 0.63
C TYR A 304 -9.14 8.50 0.34
N THR A 305 -10.39 8.91 0.56
CA THR A 305 -11.58 8.04 0.44
C THR A 305 -12.71 8.65 -0.39
N GLY A 306 -12.64 9.96 -0.69
CA GLY A 306 -13.74 10.71 -1.29
C GLY A 306 -14.83 11.17 -0.32
N GLU A 307 -14.84 10.63 0.90
CA GLU A 307 -15.77 11.04 1.96
C GLU A 307 -15.28 12.29 2.71
N ASP A 308 -16.16 12.87 3.53
CA ASP A 308 -15.71 13.81 4.57
C ASP A 308 -14.82 13.08 5.59
N GLY A 309 -13.92 13.82 6.22
CA GLY A 309 -12.99 13.25 7.17
C GLY A 309 -11.88 14.19 7.59
N VAL A 310 -11.05 13.67 8.48
CA VAL A 310 -9.81 14.32 8.91
C VAL A 310 -8.65 13.35 8.89
N GLU A 311 -7.45 13.92 8.79
CA GLU A 311 -6.20 13.30 9.22
C GLU A 311 -5.69 14.03 10.46
N ILE A 312 -5.14 13.28 11.41
CA ILE A 312 -4.68 13.75 12.71
C ILE A 312 -3.23 13.34 12.88
N SER A 313 -2.33 14.30 12.69
CA SER A 313 -0.92 14.15 13.06
C SER A 313 -0.80 14.35 14.56
N VAL A 314 -0.41 13.30 15.28
CA VAL A 314 -0.43 13.22 16.74
C VAL A 314 0.96 12.84 17.26
N PRO A 315 1.47 13.48 18.33
CA PRO A 315 2.69 13.03 18.97
C PRO A 315 2.63 11.54 19.32
N VAL A 316 3.69 10.79 19.04
CA VAL A 316 3.71 9.32 19.17
C VAL A 316 3.24 8.84 20.55
N ALA A 317 3.61 9.56 21.62
CA ALA A 317 3.20 9.24 22.99
C ALA A 317 1.66 9.30 23.21
N GLY A 318 0.94 10.10 22.43
CA GLY A 318 -0.52 10.24 22.49
C GLY A 318 -1.31 9.38 21.50
N ALA A 319 -0.63 8.73 20.54
CA ALA A 319 -1.28 8.06 19.41
C ALA A 319 -2.23 6.93 19.84
N VAL A 320 -1.80 6.05 20.74
CA VAL A 320 -2.61 4.91 21.23
C VAL A 320 -3.83 5.40 22.02
N ARG A 321 -3.64 6.44 22.85
CA ARG A 321 -4.71 7.06 23.62
C ARG A 321 -5.77 7.65 22.68
N LEU A 322 -5.34 8.41 21.68
CA LEU A 322 -6.23 9.01 20.69
C LEU A 322 -7.00 7.93 19.91
N ALA A 323 -6.32 6.91 19.40
CA ALA A 323 -6.96 5.81 18.68
C ALA A 323 -8.00 5.08 19.54
N THR A 324 -7.67 4.83 20.82
CA THR A 324 -8.58 4.16 21.77
C THR A 324 -9.79 5.03 22.09
N ALA A 325 -9.60 6.36 22.24
CA ALA A 325 -10.70 7.28 22.46
C ALA A 325 -11.68 7.31 21.27
N LEU A 326 -11.14 7.34 20.04
CA LEU A 326 -11.96 7.26 18.82
C LEU A 326 -12.73 5.93 18.73
N LEU A 327 -12.07 4.80 19.02
CA LEU A 327 -12.70 3.47 19.02
C LEU A 327 -13.72 3.26 20.14
N GLY A 328 -13.73 4.14 21.16
CA GLY A 328 -14.79 4.16 22.16
C GLY A 328 -16.16 4.57 21.60
N ASN A 329 -16.19 5.21 20.42
CA ASN A 329 -17.43 5.55 19.74
C ASN A 329 -17.89 4.38 18.84
N PRO A 330 -19.15 3.88 18.98
CA PRO A 330 -19.64 2.72 18.24
C PRO A 330 -19.75 2.93 16.72
N GLU A 331 -19.70 4.17 16.23
CA GLU A 331 -19.70 4.49 14.81
C GLU A 331 -18.33 4.32 14.15
N VAL A 332 -17.27 4.18 14.95
CA VAL A 332 -15.90 4.04 14.46
C VAL A 332 -15.54 2.56 14.34
N LYS A 333 -15.01 2.20 13.16
CA LYS A 333 -14.44 0.88 12.90
C LYS A 333 -13.06 1.04 12.27
N LEU A 334 -12.15 0.12 12.58
CA LEU A 334 -10.86 0.07 11.92
C LEU A 334 -11.03 -0.36 10.46
N ALA A 335 -10.25 0.25 9.58
CA ALA A 335 -10.17 -0.09 8.17
C ALA A 335 -8.70 -0.29 7.76
N GLY A 336 -8.43 -1.36 7.00
CA GLY A 336 -7.10 -1.70 6.49
C GLY A 336 -6.86 -1.22 5.06
N LEU A 337 -5.70 -1.59 4.52
CA LEU A 337 -5.24 -1.16 3.19
C LEU A 337 -6.21 -1.56 2.05
N ALA A 338 -6.81 -2.75 2.10
CA ALA A 338 -7.74 -3.20 1.07
C ALA A 338 -8.98 -2.29 0.95
N ALA A 339 -9.56 -1.87 2.09
CA ALA A 339 -10.68 -0.94 2.11
C ALA A 339 -10.25 0.47 1.67
N ARG A 340 -9.05 0.92 2.07
CA ARG A 340 -8.46 2.18 1.60
C ARG A 340 -8.32 2.18 0.07
N ASP A 341 -7.83 1.09 -0.52
CA ASP A 341 -7.64 0.98 -1.97
C ASP A 341 -8.97 0.95 -2.75
N SER A 342 -10.01 0.28 -2.23
CA SER A 342 -11.32 0.34 -2.88
C SER A 342 -11.95 1.73 -2.83
N LEU A 343 -11.89 2.40 -1.66
CA LEU A 343 -12.50 3.73 -1.46
C LEU A 343 -11.81 4.81 -2.31
N ARG A 344 -10.48 4.85 -2.32
CA ARG A 344 -9.74 5.81 -3.15
C ARG A 344 -10.02 5.61 -4.63
N LEU A 345 -10.19 4.36 -5.06
CA LEU A 345 -10.43 4.03 -6.46
C LEU A 345 -11.83 4.49 -6.88
N GLU A 346 -12.84 4.21 -6.04
CA GLU A 346 -14.20 4.74 -6.22
C GLU A 346 -14.23 6.27 -6.26
N ALA A 347 -13.41 6.93 -5.43
CA ALA A 347 -13.24 8.38 -5.41
C ALA A 347 -12.38 8.95 -6.56
N GLY A 348 -11.87 8.10 -7.46
CA GLY A 348 -11.08 8.57 -8.60
C GLY A 348 -9.68 9.09 -8.26
N LEU A 349 -9.17 8.79 -7.06
CA LEU A 349 -7.87 9.23 -6.56
C LEU A 349 -6.73 8.31 -7.04
N CYS A 350 -5.62 8.93 -7.45
CA CYS A 350 -4.44 8.24 -7.99
C CYS A 350 -3.64 7.57 -6.87
N LEU A 351 -3.18 6.33 -7.13
CA LEU A 351 -2.14 5.67 -6.35
C LEU A 351 -0.80 5.83 -7.05
N TYR A 352 0.13 6.56 -6.44
CA TYR A 352 1.50 6.68 -6.95
C TYR A 352 2.19 5.32 -7.07
N GLY A 353 2.98 5.13 -8.14
CA GLY A 353 3.61 3.86 -8.50
C GLY A 353 2.67 2.86 -9.19
N SER A 354 1.37 3.20 -9.32
CA SER A 354 0.39 2.43 -10.09
C SER A 354 -0.27 3.28 -11.17
N ASP A 355 -1.00 4.33 -10.78
CA ASP A 355 -1.75 5.17 -11.71
C ASP A 355 -0.96 6.36 -12.24
N ILE A 356 0.09 6.77 -11.52
CA ILE A 356 1.01 7.84 -11.87
C ILE A 356 2.42 7.43 -11.45
N ASP A 357 3.40 7.82 -12.25
CA ASP A 357 4.82 7.54 -12.09
C ASP A 357 5.68 8.59 -12.82
N GLU A 358 7.00 8.37 -12.80
CA GLU A 358 8.02 9.27 -13.35
C GLU A 358 8.01 9.36 -14.89
N HIS A 359 7.12 8.62 -15.56
CA HIS A 359 6.89 8.61 -17.00
C HIS A 359 5.47 9.08 -17.37
N THR A 360 4.68 9.50 -16.39
CA THR A 360 3.36 10.10 -16.59
C THR A 360 3.39 11.57 -16.22
N THR A 361 2.96 12.42 -17.15
CA THR A 361 2.79 13.84 -16.86
C THR A 361 1.49 14.12 -16.09
N PRO A 362 1.39 15.24 -15.36
CA PRO A 362 0.12 15.66 -14.73
C PRO A 362 -1.05 15.75 -15.71
N VAL A 363 -0.81 16.10 -16.99
CA VAL A 363 -1.89 16.19 -17.98
C VAL A 363 -2.35 14.83 -18.45
N GLU A 364 -1.42 13.90 -18.74
CA GLU A 364 -1.76 12.51 -19.05
C GLU A 364 -2.47 11.83 -17.88
N GLY A 365 -2.03 12.08 -16.65
CA GLY A 365 -2.63 11.57 -15.42
C GLY A 365 -3.99 12.18 -15.06
N SER A 366 -4.56 13.04 -15.91
CA SER A 366 -5.82 13.76 -15.63
C SER A 366 -5.76 14.58 -14.33
N LEU A 367 -4.58 15.10 -13.99
CA LEU A 367 -4.28 15.94 -12.82
C LEU A 367 -3.94 17.38 -13.24
N GLY A 368 -4.26 17.81 -14.45
CA GLY A 368 -3.98 19.17 -14.92
C GLY A 368 -4.62 20.29 -14.07
N TRP A 369 -5.54 19.96 -13.16
CA TRP A 369 -6.11 20.90 -12.18
C TRP A 369 -5.14 21.26 -11.05
N THR A 370 -4.12 20.43 -10.76
CA THR A 370 -3.11 20.70 -9.72
C THR A 370 -2.11 21.78 -10.13
N LEU A 371 -1.97 22.03 -11.43
CA LEU A 371 -1.05 23.03 -11.97
C LEU A 371 -1.55 24.43 -11.61
N GLY A 372 -0.81 25.17 -10.79
CA GLY A 372 -1.19 26.52 -10.35
C GLY A 372 -1.33 27.50 -11.52
N ARG A 373 -2.30 28.42 -11.47
CA ARG A 373 -2.56 29.35 -12.59
C ARG A 373 -1.34 30.24 -12.86
N ARG A 374 -0.73 30.79 -11.81
CA ARG A 374 0.50 31.59 -11.94
C ARG A 374 1.64 30.71 -12.44
N ARG A 375 1.76 29.50 -11.90
CA ARG A 375 2.80 28.51 -12.26
C ARG A 375 2.79 28.18 -13.76
N ARG A 376 1.61 27.97 -14.34
CA ARG A 376 1.44 27.75 -15.80
C ARG A 376 1.93 28.92 -16.64
N ALA A 377 1.68 30.15 -16.19
CA ALA A 377 2.09 31.35 -16.90
C ALA A 377 3.60 31.63 -16.74
N ALA A 378 4.13 31.38 -15.54
CA ALA A 378 5.54 31.60 -15.21
C ALA A 378 6.47 30.52 -15.76
N MET A 379 5.96 29.31 -16.02
CA MET A 379 6.74 28.16 -16.50
C MET A 379 7.92 27.81 -15.58
N ASP A 380 7.75 28.01 -14.28
CA ASP A 380 8.81 28.03 -13.26
C ASP A 380 8.83 26.79 -12.34
N PHE A 381 8.42 25.64 -12.86
CA PHE A 381 8.47 24.34 -12.17
C PHE A 381 9.14 23.27 -13.05
N PRO A 382 9.71 22.20 -12.45
CA PRO A 382 10.39 21.15 -13.20
C PRO A 382 9.48 20.53 -14.27
N GLY A 383 9.94 20.49 -15.51
CA GLY A 383 9.20 19.91 -16.63
C GLY A 383 8.07 20.78 -17.20
N ALA A 384 7.96 22.06 -16.80
CA ALA A 384 6.95 22.98 -17.33
C ALA A 384 6.97 23.06 -18.87
N ALA A 385 8.15 23.02 -19.49
CA ALA A 385 8.34 23.04 -20.93
C ALA A 385 7.66 21.87 -21.68
N VAL A 386 7.45 20.73 -21.01
CA VAL A 386 6.72 19.58 -21.53
C VAL A 386 5.24 19.65 -21.13
N ILE A 387 4.98 19.93 -19.85
CA ILE A 387 3.63 19.83 -19.25
C ILE A 387 2.69 20.92 -19.76
N VAL A 388 3.13 22.18 -19.87
CA VAL A 388 2.24 23.28 -20.21
C VAL A 388 1.73 23.22 -21.65
N PRO A 389 2.55 22.89 -22.67
CA PRO A 389 2.03 22.65 -24.02
C PRO A 389 0.94 21.58 -24.10
N GLN A 390 1.01 20.54 -23.25
CA GLN A 390 0.01 19.48 -23.21
C GLN A 390 -1.37 19.95 -22.73
N LEU A 391 -1.46 21.07 -22.00
CA LEU A 391 -2.76 21.63 -21.58
C LEU A 391 -3.59 22.17 -22.73
N GLN A 392 -2.93 22.66 -23.79
CA GLN A 392 -3.58 23.19 -24.99
C GLN A 392 -3.64 22.14 -26.11
N GLY A 393 -2.72 21.17 -26.10
CA GLY A 393 -2.62 20.12 -27.10
C GLY A 393 -3.41 18.84 -26.78
N LYS A 394 -3.27 17.85 -27.67
CA LYS A 394 -3.69 16.47 -27.41
C LYS A 394 -2.50 15.70 -26.85
N VAL A 395 -2.63 15.22 -25.62
CA VAL A 395 -1.75 14.16 -25.09
C VAL A 395 -1.97 12.86 -25.87
N GLN A 396 -0.97 12.00 -26.00
CA GLN A 396 -1.14 10.73 -26.74
C GLN A 396 -2.06 9.77 -25.98
N ARG A 397 -1.90 9.70 -24.66
CA ARG A 397 -2.70 8.87 -23.76
C ARG A 397 -3.27 9.69 -22.61
N ARG A 398 -4.34 9.19 -21.99
CA ARG A 398 -4.97 9.81 -20.83
C ARG A 398 -5.45 8.77 -19.84
N ARG A 399 -5.29 9.05 -18.54
CA ARG A 399 -5.88 8.26 -17.46
C ARG A 399 -7.39 8.42 -17.46
N VAL A 400 -8.09 7.29 -17.48
CA VAL A 400 -9.55 7.18 -17.46
C VAL A 400 -10.02 6.21 -16.38
N GLY A 401 -11.27 6.36 -15.97
CA GLY A 401 -11.98 5.34 -15.19
C GLY A 401 -12.66 4.34 -16.12
N LEU A 402 -12.75 3.09 -15.70
CA LEU A 402 -13.41 2.00 -16.42
C LEU A 402 -14.38 1.29 -15.48
N THR A 403 -15.53 0.87 -16.02
CA THR A 403 -16.47 -0.04 -15.34
C THR A 403 -16.73 -1.28 -16.18
N CYS A 404 -16.81 -2.45 -15.55
CA CYS A 404 -17.26 -3.68 -16.19
C CYS A 404 -18.09 -4.55 -15.25
N GLU A 405 -18.80 -5.50 -15.84
CA GLU A 405 -19.49 -6.58 -15.13
C GLU A 405 -18.62 -7.85 -15.14
N GLY A 406 -18.94 -8.83 -14.29
CA GLY A 406 -18.26 -10.13 -14.28
C GLY A 406 -16.88 -10.09 -13.61
N ALA A 407 -15.82 -10.46 -14.34
CA ALA A 407 -14.50 -10.65 -13.75
C ALA A 407 -13.78 -9.30 -13.49
N PRO A 408 -13.19 -9.07 -12.31
CA PRO A 408 -12.52 -7.82 -12.01
C PRO A 408 -11.32 -7.57 -12.93
N MET A 409 -11.25 -6.35 -13.47
CA MET A 409 -10.07 -5.85 -14.18
C MET A 409 -8.89 -5.75 -13.21
N ARG A 410 -7.70 -6.17 -13.63
CA ARG A 410 -6.49 -6.19 -12.81
C ARG A 410 -5.42 -5.28 -13.40
N PRO A 411 -4.49 -4.76 -12.57
CA PRO A 411 -3.30 -4.06 -13.08
C PRO A 411 -2.63 -4.84 -14.21
N HIS A 412 -2.13 -4.10 -15.20
CA HIS A 412 -1.49 -4.59 -16.42
C HIS A 412 -2.41 -5.33 -17.41
N SER A 413 -3.72 -5.45 -17.15
CA SER A 413 -4.67 -5.95 -18.16
C SER A 413 -4.66 -5.05 -19.40
N PRO A 414 -4.43 -5.60 -20.60
CA PRO A 414 -4.55 -4.85 -21.85
C PRO A 414 -5.95 -4.30 -22.05
N ILE A 415 -6.03 -3.03 -22.45
CA ILE A 415 -7.26 -2.37 -22.91
C ILE A 415 -7.22 -2.34 -24.43
N LEU A 416 -8.30 -2.81 -25.07
CA LEU A 416 -8.41 -2.94 -26.51
C LEU A 416 -9.58 -2.11 -27.07
N SER A 417 -9.44 -1.69 -28.33
CA SER A 417 -10.53 -1.12 -29.12
C SER A 417 -11.60 -2.18 -29.43
N ALA A 418 -12.72 -1.77 -30.03
CA ALA A 418 -13.77 -2.69 -30.47
C ALA A 418 -13.27 -3.71 -31.50
N GLU A 419 -12.24 -3.35 -32.28
CA GLU A 419 -11.58 -4.19 -33.28
C GLU A 419 -10.51 -5.12 -32.67
N GLY A 420 -10.30 -5.07 -31.35
CA GLY A 420 -9.32 -5.91 -30.65
C GLY A 420 -7.88 -5.40 -30.73
N THR A 421 -7.65 -4.14 -31.14
CA THR A 421 -6.31 -3.53 -31.12
C THR A 421 -5.98 -3.04 -29.72
N VAL A 422 -4.77 -3.32 -29.20
CA VAL A 422 -4.34 -2.81 -27.89
C VAL A 422 -4.14 -1.29 -27.97
N ILE A 423 -4.86 -0.56 -27.12
CA ILE A 423 -4.87 0.92 -27.07
C ILE A 423 -4.48 1.46 -25.69
N GLY A 424 -4.16 0.58 -24.74
CA GLY A 424 -3.96 0.98 -23.36
C GLY A 424 -3.74 -0.19 -22.40
N ALA A 425 -3.62 0.14 -21.13
CA ALA A 425 -3.49 -0.83 -20.04
C ALA A 425 -4.15 -0.31 -18.75
N VAL A 426 -4.71 -1.24 -17.99
CA VAL A 426 -5.23 -1.01 -16.64
C VAL A 426 -4.07 -0.79 -15.67
N THR A 427 -4.19 0.20 -14.79
CA THR A 427 -3.22 0.53 -13.74
C THR A 427 -3.67 0.04 -12.37
N SER A 428 -4.95 0.23 -12.05
CA SER A 428 -5.58 -0.18 -10.78
C SER A 428 -6.94 -0.80 -11.06
N GLY A 429 -7.35 -1.81 -10.29
CA GLY A 429 -8.69 -2.40 -10.47
C GLY A 429 -9.14 -3.32 -9.35
N CYS A 430 -10.37 -3.13 -8.88
CA CYS A 430 -11.01 -3.97 -7.88
C CYS A 430 -12.54 -3.93 -8.00
N PRO A 431 -13.26 -4.89 -7.37
CA PRO A 431 -14.70 -4.79 -7.20
C PRO A 431 -15.07 -3.56 -6.37
N SER A 432 -16.04 -2.77 -6.81
CA SER A 432 -16.63 -1.65 -6.07
C SER A 432 -17.79 -2.16 -5.19
N PRO A 433 -17.67 -2.12 -3.86
CA PRO A 433 -18.76 -2.47 -2.96
C PRO A 433 -19.96 -1.52 -3.10
N CYS A 434 -19.72 -0.22 -3.30
CA CYS A 434 -20.77 0.79 -3.39
C CYS A 434 -21.60 0.67 -4.67
N LEU A 435 -20.96 0.36 -5.79
CA LEU A 435 -21.61 0.32 -7.11
C LEU A 435 -22.02 -1.09 -7.54
N LYS A 436 -21.61 -2.13 -6.78
CA LYS A 436 -21.85 -3.56 -7.07
C LYS A 436 -21.41 -3.98 -8.48
N ARG A 437 -20.30 -3.41 -8.95
CA ARG A 437 -19.66 -3.67 -10.25
C ARG A 437 -18.15 -3.56 -10.11
N ASN A 438 -17.39 -3.92 -11.14
CA ASN A 438 -15.94 -3.72 -11.11
C ASN A 438 -15.57 -2.32 -11.59
N VAL A 439 -14.64 -1.68 -10.90
CA VAL A 439 -14.07 -0.38 -11.28
C VAL A 439 -12.57 -0.52 -11.49
N ALA A 440 -12.03 0.27 -12.40
CA ALA A 440 -10.60 0.30 -12.67
C ALA A 440 -10.15 1.68 -13.18
N MET A 441 -8.87 1.98 -13.01
CA MET A 441 -8.20 3.04 -13.74
C MET A 441 -7.28 2.43 -14.78
N GLY A 442 -7.03 3.18 -15.85
CA GLY A 442 -6.03 2.83 -16.85
C GLY A 442 -5.73 3.98 -17.78
N TYR A 443 -4.72 3.80 -18.62
CA TYR A 443 -4.41 4.74 -19.69
C TYR A 443 -4.91 4.19 -21.01
N VAL A 444 -5.57 5.04 -21.79
CA VAL A 444 -5.99 4.77 -23.16
C VAL A 444 -5.49 5.87 -24.09
N LEU A 445 -5.34 5.57 -25.37
CA LEU A 445 -5.15 6.62 -26.39
C LEU A 445 -6.27 7.67 -26.29
N SER A 446 -5.91 8.94 -26.45
CA SER A 446 -6.81 10.07 -26.13
C SER A 446 -8.15 10.06 -26.87
N GLU A 447 -8.19 9.52 -28.09
CA GLU A 447 -9.43 9.40 -28.87
C GLU A 447 -10.47 8.47 -28.23
N TYR A 448 -10.03 7.53 -27.37
CA TYR A 448 -10.91 6.61 -26.63
C TYR A 448 -11.23 7.10 -25.22
N SER A 449 -10.75 8.27 -24.81
CA SER A 449 -10.84 8.72 -23.41
C SER A 449 -12.20 9.31 -23.00
N ARG A 450 -13.14 9.44 -23.94
CA ARG A 450 -14.44 10.06 -23.70
C ARG A 450 -15.32 9.15 -22.81
N PRO A 451 -15.93 9.67 -21.73
CA PRO A 451 -16.92 8.91 -20.96
C PRO A 451 -18.05 8.35 -21.84
N GLY A 452 -18.42 7.10 -21.59
CA GLY A 452 -19.39 6.33 -22.37
C GLY A 452 -18.78 5.52 -23.52
N THR A 453 -17.49 5.68 -23.81
CA THR A 453 -16.82 4.91 -24.88
C THR A 453 -16.77 3.42 -24.51
N PRO A 454 -17.32 2.50 -25.33
CA PRO A 454 -17.20 1.06 -25.11
C PRO A 454 -15.81 0.59 -25.52
N LEU A 455 -15.20 -0.25 -24.69
CA LEU A 455 -13.87 -0.82 -24.86
C LEU A 455 -13.89 -2.31 -24.53
N LEU A 456 -12.81 -3.01 -24.86
CA LEU A 456 -12.56 -4.36 -24.39
C LEU A 456 -11.41 -4.35 -23.39
N VAL A 457 -11.45 -5.22 -22.40
CA VAL A 457 -10.33 -5.45 -21.48
C VAL A 457 -10.05 -6.94 -21.42
N GLN A 458 -8.78 -7.31 -21.51
CA GLN A 458 -8.38 -8.71 -21.40
C GLN A 458 -8.22 -9.11 -19.93
N VAL A 459 -9.09 -10.00 -19.46
CA VAL A 459 -9.07 -10.54 -18.10
C VAL A 459 -9.10 -12.05 -18.17
N ARG A 460 -8.15 -12.71 -17.50
CA ARG A 460 -7.98 -14.17 -17.51
C ARG A 460 -7.94 -14.75 -18.95
N ARG A 461 -7.24 -14.04 -19.84
CA ARG A 461 -7.12 -14.34 -21.29
C ARG A 461 -8.43 -14.27 -22.10
N GLN A 462 -9.54 -13.86 -21.49
CA GLN A 462 -10.79 -13.57 -22.19
C GLN A 462 -10.99 -12.07 -22.36
N GLN A 463 -11.67 -11.68 -23.43
CA GLN A 463 -12.05 -10.30 -23.65
C GLN A 463 -13.41 -10.04 -22.98
N GLN A 464 -13.49 -8.99 -22.19
CA GLN A 464 -14.75 -8.52 -21.61
C GLN A 464 -15.01 -7.07 -22.00
N VAL A 465 -16.30 -6.73 -22.13
CA VAL A 465 -16.72 -5.36 -22.39
C VAL A 465 -16.51 -4.52 -21.14
N ALA A 466 -15.84 -3.39 -21.30
CA ALA A 466 -15.76 -2.33 -20.31
C ALA A 466 -16.24 -1.01 -20.93
N VAL A 467 -16.60 -0.06 -20.09
CA VAL A 467 -17.03 1.27 -20.53
C VAL A 467 -16.20 2.31 -19.81
N VAL A 468 -15.71 3.31 -20.55
CA VAL A 468 -15.07 4.47 -19.97
C VAL A 468 -16.07 5.23 -19.10
N SER A 469 -15.77 5.36 -17.82
CA SER A 469 -16.62 6.04 -16.84
C SER A 469 -16.00 7.37 -16.42
N LYS A 470 -16.86 8.33 -16.10
CA LYS A 470 -16.44 9.54 -15.42
C LYS A 470 -15.92 9.17 -14.02
N MET A 471 -14.86 9.85 -13.60
CA MET A 471 -14.38 9.82 -12.21
C MET A 471 -14.72 11.15 -11.51
N PRO A 472 -15.02 11.13 -10.20
CA PRO A 472 -15.09 9.94 -9.34
C PRO A 472 -16.25 9.02 -9.73
N PHE A 473 -16.13 7.71 -9.48
CA PHE A 473 -17.21 6.75 -9.77
C PHE A 473 -18.35 6.86 -8.77
N VAL A 474 -18.01 7.18 -7.51
CA VAL A 474 -18.95 7.53 -6.44
C VAL A 474 -18.77 9.02 -6.14
N PRO A 475 -19.85 9.84 -6.09
CA PRO A 475 -19.73 11.26 -5.77
C PRO A 475 -19.02 11.49 -4.42
N THR A 476 -18.08 12.44 -4.41
CA THR A 476 -17.34 12.82 -3.19
C THR A 476 -18.21 13.67 -2.25
N ASN A 477 -18.00 13.54 -0.94
CA ASN A 477 -18.73 14.24 0.12
C ASN A 477 -17.85 15.24 0.90
N TYR A 478 -16.92 15.91 0.23
CA TYR A 478 -16.02 16.88 0.88
C TYR A 478 -16.77 18.05 1.50
N TYR A 479 -16.49 18.33 2.78
CA TYR A 479 -17.10 19.43 3.51
C TYR A 479 -16.56 20.80 3.04
N THR A 480 -17.41 21.60 2.40
CA THR A 480 -17.09 22.97 1.99
C THR A 480 -17.99 23.96 2.72
N LEU A 481 -17.47 25.16 3.02
CA LEU A 481 -18.30 26.24 3.56
C LEU A 481 -19.28 26.67 2.46
N LYS A 482 -20.56 26.84 2.85
CA LYS A 482 -21.60 27.38 1.98
C LYS A 482 -21.56 28.88 1.92
#